data_AF-A0A2R3JNS1-F1
#
_entry.id   AF-A0A2R3JNS1-F1
#
_cell.length_a   1.000
_cell.length_b   1.000
_cell.length_c   1.000
_cell.angle_alpha   90.00
_cell.angle_beta   90.00
_cell.angle_gamma   90.00
#
_symmetry.space_group_name_H-M   'P 1'
#
loop_
_entity.id
_entity.type
_entity.pdbx_description
1 polymer ?
#
loop_
_entity_poly.entity_id
_entity_poly.type
_entity_poly.pdbx_seq_one_letter_code
_entity_poly.pdbx_strand_id
1 'polypeptide(L)'
;MQDDTILGIVTMIFLGATLYVGIASVISIFVIRQFRSNVSIRHFRKYRGVRKVFLFEPFKESKKQQVAYKLYRMAMVGTLAMYIGQIIIANYGYAYFATIMMCLLCLAVWWGTILLRARRDYWKGHPHADFTLVSDRRFRTGQLLFKSILVALMIMSISYSISAVNFGPYY
;
A
#
# COMPACT_ATOMS: atom_id res chain seq x y z
N MET A 1 -13.24 10.56 -33.43
CA MET A 1 -12.18 9.59 -33.79
C MET A 1 -10.93 9.71 -32.91
N GLN A 2 -10.25 10.88 -32.84
CA GLN A 2 -9.05 11.02 -32.01
C GLN A 2 -9.39 10.94 -30.50
N ASP A 3 -10.50 11.56 -30.08
CA ASP A 3 -10.99 11.49 -28.70
C ASP A 3 -11.46 10.09 -28.31
N ASP A 4 -12.12 9.36 -29.22
CA ASP A 4 -12.56 7.97 -29.00
C ASP A 4 -11.36 7.01 -28.83
N THR A 5 -10.29 7.27 -29.59
CA THR A 5 -9.05 6.48 -29.51
C THR A 5 -8.32 6.73 -28.19
N ILE A 6 -8.22 8.00 -27.76
CA ILE A 6 -7.62 8.38 -26.48
C ILE A 6 -8.42 7.79 -25.32
N LEU A 7 -9.76 7.88 -25.36
CA LEU A 7 -10.64 7.28 -24.38
C LEU A 7 -10.40 5.76 -24.28
N GLY A 8 -10.40 5.06 -25.43
CA GLY A 8 -10.15 3.63 -25.48
C GLY A 8 -8.82 3.20 -24.85
N ILE A 9 -7.74 3.93 -25.16
CA ILE A 9 -6.41 3.68 -24.58
C ILE A 9 -6.43 3.89 -23.06
N VAL A 10 -6.97 5.01 -22.59
CA VAL A 10 -7.00 5.35 -21.15
C VAL A 10 -7.86 4.33 -20.38
N THR A 11 -9.00 3.93 -20.93
CA THR A 11 -9.87 2.90 -20.34
C THR A 11 -9.18 1.54 -20.27
N MET A 12 -8.44 1.13 -21.31
CA MET A 12 -7.67 -0.12 -21.26
C MET A 12 -6.56 -0.09 -20.21
N ILE A 13 -5.83 1.03 -20.09
CA ILE A 13 -4.80 1.20 -19.06
C ILE A 13 -5.43 1.13 -17.67
N PHE A 14 -6.56 1.82 -17.45
CA PHE A 14 -7.28 1.79 -16.18
C PHE A 14 -7.73 0.37 -15.82
N LEU A 15 -8.42 -0.32 -16.72
CA LEU A 15 -8.89 -1.70 -16.51
C LEU A 15 -7.74 -2.67 -16.27
N GLY A 16 -6.66 -2.55 -17.05
CA GLY A 16 -5.45 -3.35 -16.86
C GLY A 16 -4.82 -3.14 -15.48
N ALA A 17 -4.72 -1.89 -15.03
CA ALA A 17 -4.23 -1.56 -13.70
C ALA A 17 -5.15 -2.10 -12.60
N THR A 18 -6.47 -1.98 -12.75
CA THR A 18 -7.46 -2.52 -11.79
C THR A 18 -7.38 -4.04 -11.68
N LEU A 19 -7.33 -4.76 -12.82
CA LEU A 19 -7.16 -6.21 -12.86
C LEU A 19 -5.86 -6.63 -12.18
N TYR A 20 -4.76 -5.95 -12.51
CA TYR A 20 -3.47 -6.18 -11.87
C TYR A 20 -3.55 -5.98 -10.36
N VAL A 21 -4.11 -4.88 -9.88
CA VAL A 21 -4.26 -4.61 -8.44
C VAL A 21 -5.11 -5.69 -7.76
N GLY A 22 -6.21 -6.14 -8.40
CA GLY A 22 -7.03 -7.23 -7.89
C GLY A 22 -6.24 -8.53 -7.71
N ILE A 23 -5.58 -8.99 -8.78
CA ILE A 23 -4.77 -10.22 -8.78
C ILE A 23 -3.60 -10.10 -7.78
N ALA A 24 -2.86 -8.98 -7.84
CA ALA A 24 -1.72 -8.73 -6.97
C ALA A 24 -2.13 -8.64 -5.50
N SER A 25 -3.32 -8.13 -5.19
CA SER A 25 -3.86 -8.09 -3.83
C SER A 25 -4.16 -9.49 -3.28
N VAL A 26 -4.72 -10.38 -4.10
CA VAL A 26 -4.95 -11.78 -3.71
C VAL A 26 -3.62 -12.49 -3.46
N ILE A 27 -2.65 -12.35 -4.38
CA ILE A 27 -1.30 -12.93 -4.21
C ILE A 27 -0.61 -12.35 -2.96
N SER A 28 -0.82 -11.07 -2.67
CA SER A 28 -0.23 -10.37 -1.54
C SER A 28 -0.60 -10.95 -0.19
N ILE A 29 -1.81 -11.51 -0.04
CA ILE A 29 -2.24 -12.20 1.20
C ILE A 29 -1.27 -13.32 1.55
N PHE A 30 -0.75 -14.01 0.54
CA PHE A 30 0.19 -15.12 0.71
C PHE A 30 1.64 -14.64 0.78
N VAL A 31 2.03 -13.63 0.01
CA VAL A 31 3.45 -13.27 -0.17
C VAL A 31 3.95 -12.20 0.81
N ILE A 32 3.11 -11.21 1.17
CA ILE A 32 3.52 -10.05 2.00
C ILE A 32 3.70 -10.39 3.48
N ARG A 33 3.29 -11.59 3.92
CA ARG A 33 3.41 -12.02 5.32
C ARG A 33 4.87 -11.92 5.81
N GLN A 34 5.13 -11.04 6.77
CA GLN A 34 6.48 -10.68 7.22
C GLN A 34 7.05 -11.65 8.28
N PHE A 35 6.18 -12.29 9.05
CA PHE A 35 6.54 -13.25 10.09
C PHE A 35 5.51 -14.39 10.18
N ARG A 36 5.93 -15.54 10.70
CA ARG A 36 5.06 -16.64 11.11
C ARG A 36 4.97 -16.62 12.62
N SER A 37 3.77 -16.43 13.17
CA SER A 37 3.56 -16.58 14.61
C SER A 37 3.44 -18.05 14.95
N ASN A 38 4.04 -18.46 16.06
CA ASN A 38 3.87 -19.78 16.65
C ASN A 38 2.54 -19.88 17.42
N VAL A 39 1.83 -18.75 17.60
CA VAL A 39 0.55 -18.66 18.29
C VAL A 39 -0.59 -18.87 17.29
N SER A 40 -1.51 -19.78 17.64
CA SER A 40 -2.74 -20.00 16.87
C SER A 40 -3.60 -18.74 16.78
N ILE A 41 -4.16 -18.47 15.60
CA ILE A 41 -5.06 -17.32 15.33
C ILE A 41 -6.29 -17.35 16.26
N ARG A 42 -6.72 -18.54 16.71
CA ARG A 42 -7.83 -18.71 17.67
C ARG A 42 -7.57 -18.02 19.02
N HIS A 43 -6.31 -17.84 19.40
CA HIS A 43 -5.92 -17.08 20.60
C HIS A 43 -5.71 -15.61 20.26
N PHE A 44 -6.80 -14.92 19.90
CA PHE A 44 -6.76 -13.56 19.36
C PHE A 44 -5.97 -12.57 20.23
N ARG A 45 -6.15 -12.63 21.57
CA ARG A 45 -5.45 -11.73 22.51
C ARG A 45 -3.92 -11.93 22.46
N LYS A 46 -3.47 -13.19 22.48
CA LYS A 46 -2.04 -13.55 22.43
C LYS A 46 -1.46 -13.22 21.06
N TYR A 47 -2.16 -13.56 19.98
CA TYR A 47 -1.76 -13.21 18.61
C TYR A 47 -1.62 -11.69 18.40
N ARG A 48 -2.57 -10.90 18.93
CA ARG A 48 -2.51 -9.43 18.88
C ARG A 48 -1.34 -8.88 19.69
N GLY A 49 -1.01 -9.49 20.82
CA GLY A 49 0.18 -9.16 21.63
C GLY A 49 1.46 -9.35 20.82
N VAL A 50 1.67 -10.53 20.25
CA VAL A 50 2.83 -10.84 19.40
C VAL A 50 2.94 -9.87 18.22
N ARG A 51 1.81 -9.59 17.56
CA ARG A 51 1.78 -8.62 16.45
C ARG A 51 2.16 -7.21 16.91
N LYS A 52 1.73 -6.76 18.09
CA LYS A 52 2.14 -5.46 18.63
C LYS A 52 3.64 -5.43 18.90
N VAL A 53 4.18 -6.44 19.56
CA VAL A 53 5.62 -6.55 19.83
C VAL A 53 6.41 -6.48 18.52
N PHE A 54 6.08 -7.34 17.55
CA PHE A 54 6.72 -7.34 16.24
C PHE A 54 6.72 -5.97 15.53
N LEU A 55 5.61 -5.23 15.65
CA LEU A 55 5.42 -3.97 14.94
C LEU A 55 6.09 -2.76 15.62
N PHE A 56 6.10 -2.72 16.95
CA PHE A 56 6.43 -1.51 17.73
C PHE A 56 7.76 -1.59 18.49
N GLU A 57 8.18 -2.78 18.94
CA GLU A 57 9.44 -2.93 19.68
C GLU A 57 10.66 -2.39 18.91
N PRO A 58 10.81 -2.63 17.59
CA PRO A 58 11.95 -2.15 16.81
C PRO A 58 12.12 -0.62 16.76
N PHE A 59 11.08 0.14 17.11
CA PHE A 59 11.08 1.59 17.02
C PHE A 59 10.98 2.25 18.39
N LYS A 60 10.96 1.48 19.49
CA LYS A 60 10.66 2.00 20.83
C LYS A 60 11.72 2.97 21.35
N GLU A 61 12.97 2.79 20.95
CA GLU A 61 14.10 3.59 21.47
C GLU A 61 14.30 4.92 20.74
N SER A 62 13.88 5.04 19.48
CA SER A 62 14.09 6.26 18.68
C SER A 62 12.79 7.01 18.41
N LYS A 63 12.58 8.16 19.06
CA LYS A 63 11.42 9.05 18.81
C LYS A 63 11.24 9.37 17.33
N LYS A 64 12.34 9.60 16.59
CA LYS A 64 12.33 9.88 15.15
C LYS A 64 11.75 8.70 14.36
N GLN A 65 12.17 7.48 14.67
CA GLN A 65 11.65 6.28 14.00
C GLN A 65 10.18 5.99 14.37
N GLN A 66 9.76 6.29 15.62
CA GLN A 66 8.35 6.19 16.01
C GLN A 66 7.47 7.13 15.21
N VAL A 67 7.88 8.39 15.05
CA VAL A 67 7.15 9.39 14.26
C VAL A 67 7.10 8.95 12.80
N ALA A 68 8.22 8.54 12.22
CA ALA A 68 8.26 8.02 10.85
C ALA A 68 7.32 6.81 10.66
N TYR A 69 7.26 5.90 11.63
CA TYR A 69 6.37 4.75 11.57
C TYR A 69 4.88 5.13 11.70
N LYS A 70 4.55 6.10 12.56
CA LYS A 70 3.19 6.66 12.65
C LYS A 70 2.80 7.32 11.33
N LEU A 71 3.67 8.13 10.74
CA LEU A 71 3.46 8.76 9.44
C LEU A 71 3.24 7.72 8.33
N TYR A 72 4.07 6.68 8.25
CA TYR A 72 3.88 5.58 7.31
C TYR A 72 2.53 4.90 7.46
N ARG A 73 2.08 4.65 8.70
CA ARG A 73 0.77 4.05 8.96
C ARG A 73 -0.38 4.98 8.57
N MET A 74 -0.26 6.27 8.88
CA MET A 74 -1.26 7.27 8.49
C MET A 74 -1.34 7.39 6.97
N ALA A 75 -0.19 7.41 6.28
CA ALA A 75 -0.13 7.41 4.83
C ALA A 75 -0.81 6.16 4.25
N MET A 76 -0.54 4.96 4.80
CA MET A 76 -1.17 3.72 4.33
C MET A 76 -2.69 3.71 4.52
N VAL A 77 -3.19 4.21 5.66
CA VAL A 77 -4.63 4.37 5.88
C VAL A 77 -5.22 5.43 4.94
N GLY A 78 -4.49 6.53 4.74
CA GLY A 78 -4.85 7.60 3.81
C GLY A 78 -4.95 7.10 2.38
N THR A 79 -4.01 6.28 1.90
CA THR A 79 -4.05 5.67 0.56
C THR A 79 -5.30 4.80 0.39
N LEU A 80 -5.66 3.99 1.40
CA LEU A 80 -6.88 3.17 1.35
C LEU A 80 -8.14 4.03 1.33
N ALA A 81 -8.20 5.09 2.14
CA ALA A 81 -9.32 6.02 2.15
C ALA A 81 -9.43 6.77 0.82
N MET A 82 -8.31 7.25 0.26
CA MET A 82 -8.28 7.96 -1.02
C MET A 82 -8.57 7.07 -2.21
N TYR A 83 -8.23 5.79 -2.16
CA TYR A 83 -8.63 4.84 -3.22
C TYR A 83 -10.15 4.81 -3.42
N ILE A 84 -10.93 4.95 -2.34
CA ILE A 84 -12.40 5.03 -2.39
C ILE A 84 -12.84 6.49 -2.61
N GLY A 85 -12.25 7.42 -1.87
CA GLY A 85 -12.62 8.83 -1.84
C GLY A 85 -12.32 9.59 -3.14
N GLN A 86 -11.39 9.12 -3.96
CA GLN A 86 -11.06 9.75 -5.25
C GLN A 86 -12.27 9.86 -6.18
N ILE A 87 -13.19 8.89 -6.13
CA ILE A 87 -14.41 8.88 -6.95
C ILE A 87 -15.32 10.04 -6.54
N ILE A 88 -15.49 10.22 -5.23
CA ILE A 88 -16.32 11.30 -4.68
C ILE A 88 -15.71 12.66 -5.04
N ILE A 89 -14.40 12.84 -4.81
CA ILE A 89 -13.72 14.12 -5.06
C ILE A 89 -13.73 14.48 -6.56
N ALA A 90 -13.53 13.49 -7.44
CA ALA A 90 -13.63 13.70 -8.88
C ALA A 90 -15.05 14.05 -9.33
N ASN A 91 -16.07 13.44 -8.72
CA ASN A 91 -17.48 13.81 -8.90
C ASN A 91 -17.83 15.20 -8.37
N TYR A 92 -16.94 15.92 -7.68
CA TYR A 92 -17.12 17.33 -7.36
C TYR A 92 -16.28 18.26 -8.26
N GLY A 93 -15.71 17.73 -9.35
CA GLY A 93 -14.89 18.48 -10.31
C GLY A 93 -13.40 18.58 -9.94
N TYR A 94 -12.96 17.94 -8.85
CA TYR A 94 -11.58 18.05 -8.34
C TYR A 94 -10.71 16.82 -8.65
N ALA A 95 -10.84 16.25 -9.86
CA ALA A 95 -10.15 15.02 -10.26
C ALA A 95 -8.61 15.09 -10.18
N TYR A 96 -8.03 16.23 -10.60
CA TYR A 96 -6.58 16.44 -10.48
C TYR A 96 -6.10 16.48 -9.03
N PHE A 97 -6.85 17.15 -8.15
CA PHE A 97 -6.52 17.22 -6.72
C PHE A 97 -6.55 15.84 -6.08
N ALA A 98 -7.59 15.04 -6.35
CA ALA A 98 -7.70 13.67 -5.86
C ALA A 98 -6.48 12.83 -6.27
N THR A 99 -6.06 12.98 -7.53
CA THR A 99 -4.93 12.24 -8.11
C THR A 99 -3.60 12.63 -7.50
N ILE A 100 -3.35 13.93 -7.35
CA ILE A 100 -2.14 14.43 -6.69
C ILE A 100 -2.06 13.88 -5.25
N MET A 101 -3.15 13.95 -4.50
CA MET A 101 -3.19 13.44 -3.13
C MET A 101 -2.95 11.93 -3.07
N MET A 102 -3.55 11.16 -3.98
CA MET A 102 -3.34 9.70 -4.05
C MET A 102 -1.88 9.35 -4.37
N CYS A 103 -1.26 10.04 -5.34
CA CYS A 103 0.14 9.85 -5.69
C CYS A 103 1.08 10.22 -4.54
N LEU A 104 0.85 11.36 -3.87
CA LEU A 104 1.65 11.77 -2.71
C LEU A 104 1.57 10.74 -1.58
N LEU A 105 0.38 10.22 -1.30
CA LEU A 105 0.20 9.17 -0.30
C LEU A 105 0.91 7.87 -0.72
N CYS A 106 0.81 7.46 -1.98
CA CYS A 106 1.53 6.28 -2.50
C CYS A 106 3.05 6.44 -2.36
N LEU A 107 3.61 7.62 -2.66
CA LEU A 107 5.02 7.94 -2.48
C LEU A 107 5.44 7.92 -1.00
N ALA A 108 4.62 8.47 -0.11
CA ALA A 108 4.87 8.42 1.33
C ALA A 108 4.88 6.98 1.87
N VAL A 109 3.94 6.14 1.41
CA VAL A 109 3.91 4.70 1.74
C VAL A 109 5.12 3.98 1.15
N TRP A 110 5.50 4.30 -0.09
CA TRP A 110 6.68 3.75 -0.74
C TRP A 110 7.94 4.04 0.06
N TRP A 111 8.13 5.28 0.49
CA TRP A 111 9.28 5.68 1.29
C TRP A 111 9.32 4.95 2.63
N GLY A 112 8.16 4.79 3.28
CA GLY A 112 8.04 4.03 4.52
C GLY A 112 8.35 2.53 4.41
N THR A 113 8.51 1.97 3.20
CA THR A 113 9.02 0.59 3.03
C THR A 113 10.46 0.43 3.57
N ILE A 114 11.21 1.51 3.74
CA ILE A 114 12.51 1.51 4.44
C ILE A 114 12.34 1.06 5.89
N LEU A 115 11.27 1.49 6.57
CA LEU A 115 10.98 1.09 7.96
C LEU A 115 10.66 -0.40 8.06
N LEU A 116 10.08 -1.00 7.02
CA LEU A 116 9.86 -2.45 6.98
C LEU A 116 11.17 -3.23 6.91
N ARG A 117 12.19 -2.69 6.21
CA ARG A 117 13.54 -3.26 6.19
C ARG A 117 14.21 -3.10 7.56
N ALA A 118 14.20 -1.89 8.12
CA ALA A 118 14.75 -1.62 9.44
C ALA A 118 14.16 -2.53 10.53
N ARG A 119 12.83 -2.75 10.50
CA ARG A 119 12.15 -3.71 11.37
C ARG A 119 12.69 -5.13 11.21
N ARG A 120 12.85 -5.59 9.96
CA ARG A 120 13.34 -6.95 9.68
C ARG A 120 14.77 -7.12 10.21
N ASP A 121 15.62 -6.13 9.97
CA ASP A 121 17.02 -6.16 10.39
C ASP A 121 17.15 -6.18 11.92
N TYR A 122 16.32 -5.41 12.62
CA TYR A 122 16.20 -5.47 14.09
C TYR A 122 15.90 -6.91 14.57
N TRP A 123 14.87 -7.54 13.99
CA TRP A 123 14.44 -8.89 14.38
C TRP A 123 15.41 -10.00 13.97
N LYS A 124 16.30 -9.75 12.99
CA LYS A 124 17.41 -10.66 12.69
C LYS A 124 18.45 -10.68 13.82
N GLY A 125 18.68 -9.54 14.46
CA GLY A 125 19.57 -9.42 15.62
C GLY A 125 18.93 -9.78 16.96
N HIS A 126 17.60 -9.80 17.05
CA HIS A 126 16.86 -10.02 18.30
C HIS A 126 15.79 -11.10 18.13
N PRO A 127 16.14 -12.38 17.97
CA PRO A 127 15.16 -13.45 17.78
C PRO A 127 14.17 -13.53 18.95
N HIS A 128 12.89 -13.80 18.65
CA HIS A 128 11.81 -13.85 19.63
C HIS A 128 11.14 -15.24 19.61
N ALA A 129 10.78 -15.79 20.77
CA ALA A 129 10.25 -17.16 20.88
C ALA A 129 8.87 -17.35 20.19
N ASP A 130 8.01 -16.34 20.25
CA ASP A 130 6.63 -16.44 19.73
C ASP A 130 6.48 -16.29 18.21
N PHE A 131 7.54 -15.97 17.48
CA PHE A 131 7.47 -15.88 16.02
C PHE A 131 8.80 -16.09 15.31
N THR A 132 8.72 -16.51 14.05
CA THR A 132 9.86 -16.65 13.16
C THR A 132 9.74 -15.71 11.98
N LEU A 133 10.88 -15.15 11.55
CA LEU A 133 10.93 -14.35 10.33
C LEU A 133 10.79 -15.25 9.10
N VAL A 134 10.09 -14.75 8.08
CA VAL A 134 10.02 -15.44 6.79
C VAL A 134 11.36 -15.30 6.06
N SER A 135 11.72 -16.23 5.18
CA SER A 135 12.96 -16.19 4.37
C SER A 135 13.20 -14.84 3.68
N ASP A 136 14.47 -14.45 3.49
CA ASP A 136 14.86 -13.19 2.83
C ASP A 136 14.30 -13.06 1.41
N ARG A 137 14.31 -14.15 0.63
CA ARG A 137 13.77 -14.18 -0.73
C ARG A 137 12.29 -13.77 -0.75
N ARG A 138 11.46 -14.46 0.04
CA ARG A 138 10.02 -14.16 0.14
C ARG A 138 9.74 -12.75 0.63
N PHE A 139 10.54 -12.23 1.57
CA PHE A 139 10.41 -10.85 2.01
C PHE A 139 10.70 -9.85 0.89
N ARG A 140 11.79 -10.03 0.13
CA ARG A 140 12.11 -9.17 -1.02
C ARG A 140 11.03 -9.23 -2.10
N THR A 141 10.53 -10.43 -2.42
CA THR A 141 9.41 -10.58 -3.35
C THR A 141 8.16 -9.87 -2.86
N GLY A 142 7.83 -9.99 -1.57
CA GLY A 142 6.70 -9.26 -0.96
C GLY A 142 6.87 -7.74 -1.00
N GLN A 143 8.08 -7.23 -0.80
CA GLN A 143 8.36 -5.79 -0.93
C GLN A 143 8.25 -5.30 -2.37
N LEU A 144 8.73 -6.09 -3.33
CA LEU A 144 8.64 -5.76 -4.75
C LEU A 144 7.18 -5.75 -5.21
N LEU A 145 6.40 -6.76 -4.83
CA LEU A 145 4.97 -6.84 -5.12
C LEU A 145 4.18 -5.68 -4.47
N PHE A 146 4.50 -5.35 -3.22
CA PHE A 146 3.86 -4.23 -2.54
C PHE A 146 4.14 -2.90 -3.25
N LYS A 147 5.39 -2.68 -3.66
CA LYS A 147 5.79 -1.51 -4.42
C LYS A 147 5.10 -1.44 -5.79
N SER A 148 5.05 -2.54 -6.53
CA SER A 148 4.39 -2.56 -7.84
C SER A 148 2.88 -2.29 -7.73
N ILE A 149 2.22 -2.73 -6.65
CA ILE A 149 0.83 -2.34 -6.36
C ILE A 149 0.71 -0.82 -6.19
N LEU A 150 1.62 -0.16 -5.46
CA LEU A 150 1.59 1.31 -5.32
C LEU A 150 1.74 2.01 -6.67
N VAL A 151 2.60 1.51 -7.57
CA VAL A 151 2.72 2.06 -8.94
C VAL A 151 1.41 1.89 -9.70
N ALA A 152 0.81 0.70 -9.66
CA ALA A 152 -0.45 0.44 -10.34
C ALA A 152 -1.59 1.34 -9.81
N LEU A 153 -1.62 1.61 -8.49
CA LEU A 153 -2.57 2.56 -7.91
C LEU A 153 -2.37 3.99 -8.42
N MET A 154 -1.11 4.44 -8.57
CA MET A 154 -0.81 5.76 -9.15
C MET A 154 -1.23 5.83 -10.62
N ILE A 155 -0.91 4.80 -11.43
CA ILE A 155 -1.33 4.72 -12.83
C ILE A 155 -2.86 4.78 -12.93
N MET A 156 -3.55 3.95 -12.15
CA MET A 156 -5.00 3.91 -12.13
C MET A 156 -5.61 5.27 -11.74
N SER A 157 -5.05 5.96 -10.74
CA SER A 157 -5.49 7.30 -10.35
C SER A 157 -5.28 8.34 -11.46
N ILE A 158 -4.13 8.31 -12.15
CA ILE A 158 -3.83 9.22 -13.25
C ILE A 158 -4.78 8.98 -14.42
N SER A 159 -4.96 7.73 -14.82
CA SER A 159 -5.89 7.35 -15.89
C SER A 159 -7.32 7.78 -15.56
N TYR A 160 -7.75 7.59 -14.31
CA TYR A 160 -9.07 8.06 -13.87
C TYR A 160 -9.22 9.58 -13.99
N SER A 161 -8.21 10.36 -13.60
CA SER A 161 -8.23 11.82 -13.76
C SER A 161 -8.38 12.24 -15.22
N ILE A 162 -7.64 11.60 -16.12
CA ILE A 162 -7.68 11.89 -17.57
C ILE A 162 -9.08 11.59 -18.11
N SER A 163 -9.66 10.46 -17.71
CA SER A 163 -11.03 10.11 -18.09
C SER A 163 -12.07 11.08 -17.54
N ALA A 164 -12.00 11.39 -16.25
CA ALA A 164 -12.97 12.24 -15.56
C ALA A 164 -12.96 13.69 -16.09
N VAL A 165 -11.80 14.21 -16.47
CA VAL A 165 -11.67 15.57 -16.99
C VAL A 165 -12.10 15.64 -18.45
N ASN A 166 -11.63 14.71 -19.31
CA ASN A 166 -11.91 14.84 -20.75
C ASN A 166 -13.30 14.31 -21.16
N PHE A 167 -13.93 13.46 -20.33
CA PHE A 167 -15.16 12.74 -20.70
C PHE A 167 -16.21 12.67 -19.58
N GLY A 168 -15.98 13.35 -18.45
CA GLY A 168 -16.92 13.40 -17.33
C GLY A 168 -18.03 14.44 -17.51
N PRO A 169 -19.09 14.39 -16.67
CA PRO A 169 -20.30 15.24 -16.79
C PRO A 169 -20.08 16.73 -16.49
N TYR A 170 -18.83 17.15 -16.28
CA TYR A 170 -18.44 18.54 -16.03
C TYR A 170 -17.99 19.27 -17.31
N TYR A 171 -18.28 18.67 -18.48
CA TYR A 171 -18.36 19.31 -19.79
C TYR A 171 -19.76 19.11 -20.37
#